data_AF-A0A3Q0FDA6-F1
#
_entry.id   AF-A0A3Q0FDA6-F1
#
_cell.length_a   1.000
_cell.length_b   1.000
_cell.length_c   1.000
_cell.angle_alpha   90.00
_cell.angle_beta   90.00
_cell.angle_gamma   90.00
#
_symmetry.space_group_name_H-M   'P 1'
#
loop_
_entity.id
_entity.type
_entity.pdbx_description
1 polymer ?
#
loop_
_entity_poly.entity_id
_entity_poly.type
_entity_poly.pdbx_seq_one_letter_code
_entity_poly.pdbx_strand_id
1 'polypeptide(L)'
;MENFLCAKGLWNLIKNGVEEPVEGTILSSEESEQLEKSRIEDHKVNEESEQLEKSRIEDHKVKHFLFRAIDRSIFEQILDRSTSQMVWDSLKRKYGGNDRVKKSMLNALRREFELLEMTEIETITEYFARVMAVANKMRSNGELMPDSKVVEKILRTLTPCFTYIVVSIEESKDTETMSIDELQSSLVVHEQKFKKVYQDNEQVLTSESSRGRGRGTYRGRGRGRGRQFSLKATVPPLGTFSV
;
A
#
# COMPACT_ATOMS: atom_id res chain seq x y z
N MET A 1 -12.71 -22.17 -1.61
CA MET A 1 -13.75 -23.20 -1.81
C MET A 1 -13.66 -23.84 -3.20
N GLU A 2 -13.33 -23.08 -4.25
CA GLU A 2 -13.13 -23.62 -5.61
C GLU A 2 -12.10 -24.77 -5.66
N ASN A 3 -10.92 -24.60 -5.05
CA ASN A 3 -9.91 -25.66 -4.98
C ASN A 3 -10.39 -26.96 -4.28
N PHE A 4 -11.31 -26.84 -3.32
CA PHE A 4 -11.86 -28.00 -2.59
C PHE A 4 -12.92 -28.74 -3.43
N LEU A 5 -13.75 -27.99 -4.17
CA LEU A 5 -14.76 -28.56 -5.07
C LEU A 5 -14.12 -29.17 -6.33
N CYS A 6 -13.04 -28.57 -6.84
CA CYS A 6 -12.21 -29.17 -7.90
C CYS A 6 -11.53 -30.46 -7.44
N ALA A 7 -10.98 -30.51 -6.23
CA ALA A 7 -10.34 -31.71 -5.67
C ALA A 7 -11.31 -32.89 -5.43
N LYS A 8 -12.61 -32.61 -5.32
CA LYS A 8 -13.66 -33.61 -5.17
C LYS A 8 -14.35 -34.01 -6.48
N GLY A 9 -13.94 -33.44 -7.62
CA GLY A 9 -14.52 -33.75 -8.94
C GLY A 9 -15.92 -33.18 -9.18
N LEU A 10 -16.44 -32.33 -8.28
CA LEU A 10 -17.81 -31.82 -8.31
C LEU A 10 -17.96 -30.51 -9.11
N TRP A 11 -16.86 -29.99 -9.64
CA TRP A 11 -16.83 -28.70 -10.34
C TRP A 11 -17.57 -28.71 -11.69
N ASN A 12 -17.71 -29.88 -12.33
CA ASN A 12 -18.36 -30.01 -13.63
C ASN A 12 -19.88 -29.75 -13.58
N LEU A 13 -20.53 -30.06 -12.46
CA LEU A 13 -21.97 -29.82 -12.26
C LEU A 13 -22.30 -28.33 -12.06
N ILE A 14 -21.38 -27.58 -11.45
CA ILE A 14 -21.52 -26.13 -11.25
C ILE A 14 -21.32 -25.38 -12.57
N LYS A 15 -20.52 -25.92 -13.49
CA LYS A 15 -20.24 -25.32 -14.80
C LYS A 15 -21.30 -25.61 -15.86
N ASN A 16 -21.88 -26.81 -15.85
CA ASN A 16 -22.72 -27.26 -16.96
C ASN A 16 -24.22 -27.04 -16.74
N GLY A 17 -24.66 -26.88 -15.48
CA GLY A 17 -26.08 -26.74 -15.16
C GLY A 17 -26.86 -28.03 -15.42
N VAL A 18 -28.01 -28.15 -14.76
CA VAL A 18 -28.99 -29.21 -15.04
C VAL A 18 -30.04 -28.57 -15.96
N GLU A 19 -30.08 -28.95 -17.23
CA GLU A 19 -31.15 -28.57 -18.16
C GLU A 19 -32.40 -29.44 -17.90
N GLU A 20 -33.50 -28.80 -17.51
CA GLU A 20 -34.85 -29.38 -17.59
C GLU A 20 -35.49 -28.97 -18.92
N PRO A 21 -35.95 -29.90 -19.79
CA PRO A 21 -36.78 -29.56 -20.93
C PRO A 21 -38.28 -29.63 -20.56
N VAL A 22 -39.00 -28.61 -21.06
CA VAL A 22 -40.41 -28.29 -20.83
C VAL A 22 -41.33 -29.27 -21.58
N GLU A 23 -42.41 -29.71 -20.92
CA GLU A 23 -43.42 -30.63 -21.46
C GLU A 23 -44.19 -30.06 -22.67
N GLY A 24 -44.34 -30.88 -23.71
CA GLY A 24 -45.49 -30.89 -24.61
C GLY A 24 -45.18 -30.84 -26.11
N THR A 25 -45.55 -31.90 -26.85
CA THR A 25 -46.52 -31.86 -27.98
C THR A 25 -46.68 -33.21 -28.72
N ILE A 26 -47.93 -33.70 -28.68
CA ILE A 26 -48.76 -34.32 -29.75
C ILE A 26 -48.36 -35.68 -30.37
N LEU A 27 -49.29 -36.63 -30.18
CA LEU A 27 -49.45 -37.95 -30.81
C LEU A 27 -49.79 -37.88 -32.32
N SER A 28 -49.29 -38.82 -33.14
CA SER A 28 -50.14 -39.72 -33.97
C SER A 28 -49.32 -40.68 -34.85
N SER A 29 -49.70 -41.96 -34.76
CA SER A 29 -49.72 -43.03 -35.78
C SER A 29 -48.45 -43.41 -36.55
N GLU A 30 -47.85 -44.54 -36.14
CA GLU A 30 -47.35 -45.62 -37.01
C GLU A 30 -47.06 -46.86 -36.11
N GLU A 31 -48.07 -47.72 -35.95
CA GLU A 31 -48.20 -48.74 -34.89
C GLU A 31 -47.39 -50.04 -35.12
N SER A 32 -46.26 -49.99 -35.83
CA SER A 32 -45.44 -51.19 -36.07
C SER A 32 -43.93 -51.02 -35.80
N GLU A 33 -43.46 -49.82 -35.48
CA GLU A 33 -42.13 -49.60 -34.89
C GLU A 33 -42.19 -49.43 -33.34
N GLN A 34 -43.40 -49.43 -32.78
CA GLN A 34 -43.67 -49.04 -31.38
C GLN A 34 -43.28 -50.07 -30.32
N LEU A 35 -42.98 -51.33 -30.66
CA LEU A 35 -42.58 -52.36 -29.68
C LEU A 35 -41.06 -52.47 -29.49
N GLU A 36 -40.28 -52.13 -30.52
CA GLU A 36 -38.81 -52.08 -30.44
C GLU A 36 -38.34 -50.68 -30.01
N LYS A 37 -39.01 -49.60 -30.49
CA LYS A 37 -38.79 -48.24 -29.99
C LYS A 37 -39.25 -48.08 -28.55
N SER A 38 -40.37 -48.64 -28.10
CA SER A 38 -40.75 -48.56 -26.67
C SER A 38 -39.76 -49.27 -25.78
N ARG A 39 -39.19 -50.41 -26.18
CA ARG A 39 -38.20 -51.13 -25.35
C ARG A 39 -36.84 -50.43 -25.30
N ILE A 40 -36.42 -49.80 -26.41
CA ILE A 40 -35.19 -49.00 -26.47
C ILE A 40 -35.42 -47.64 -25.79
N GLU A 41 -36.57 -47.00 -25.97
CA GLU A 41 -36.99 -45.78 -25.28
C GLU A 41 -37.15 -46.04 -23.79
N ASP A 42 -37.75 -47.15 -23.34
CA ASP A 42 -37.86 -47.51 -21.93
C ASP A 42 -36.49 -47.78 -21.30
N HIS A 43 -35.57 -48.46 -22.01
CA HIS A 43 -34.19 -48.64 -21.53
C HIS A 43 -33.41 -47.32 -21.52
N LYS A 44 -33.61 -46.44 -22.50
CA LYS A 44 -32.93 -45.15 -22.62
C LYS A 44 -33.50 -44.11 -21.65
N VAL A 45 -34.81 -44.11 -21.42
CA VAL A 45 -35.54 -43.35 -20.40
C VAL A 45 -35.18 -43.85 -19.00
N ASN A 46 -34.99 -45.15 -18.81
CA ASN A 46 -34.49 -45.70 -17.55
C ASN A 46 -33.02 -45.30 -17.31
N GLU A 47 -32.16 -45.32 -18.33
CA GLU A 47 -30.77 -44.83 -18.21
C GLU A 47 -30.69 -43.31 -17.99
N GLU A 48 -31.53 -42.51 -18.66
CA GLU A 48 -31.62 -41.05 -18.50
C GLU A 48 -32.19 -40.67 -17.12
N SER A 49 -33.22 -41.37 -16.65
CA SER A 49 -33.77 -41.16 -15.30
C SER A 49 -32.80 -41.59 -14.20
N GLU A 50 -32.05 -42.69 -14.38
CA GLU A 50 -30.97 -43.08 -13.47
C GLU A 50 -29.82 -42.05 -13.45
N GLN A 51 -29.49 -41.43 -14.58
CA GLN A 51 -28.50 -40.34 -14.65
C GLN A 51 -29.00 -39.06 -13.97
N LEU A 52 -30.29 -38.73 -14.14
CA LEU A 52 -30.95 -37.61 -13.45
C LEU A 52 -31.01 -37.82 -11.94
N GLU A 53 -31.30 -39.03 -11.46
CA GLU A 53 -31.28 -39.30 -10.02
C GLU A 53 -29.86 -39.21 -9.45
N LYS A 54 -28.85 -39.71 -10.16
CA LYS A 54 -27.43 -39.57 -9.77
C LYS A 54 -27.03 -38.10 -9.68
N SER A 55 -27.38 -37.28 -10.67
CA SER A 55 -27.06 -35.84 -10.66
C SER A 55 -27.78 -35.08 -9.54
N ARG A 56 -29.02 -35.45 -9.21
CA ARG A 56 -29.77 -34.89 -8.06
C ARG A 56 -29.14 -35.25 -6.73
N ILE A 57 -28.72 -36.51 -6.55
CA ILE A 57 -28.02 -36.95 -5.35
C ILE A 57 -26.69 -36.19 -5.19
N GLU A 58 -25.97 -35.96 -6.29
CA GLU A 58 -24.73 -35.19 -6.29
C GLU A 58 -24.98 -33.70 -5.99
N ASP A 59 -26.02 -33.08 -6.55
CA ASP A 59 -26.43 -31.71 -6.24
C ASP A 59 -26.78 -31.54 -4.75
N HIS A 60 -27.49 -32.52 -4.18
CA HIS A 60 -27.82 -32.55 -2.75
C HIS A 60 -26.57 -32.67 -1.87
N LYS A 61 -25.58 -33.48 -2.28
CA LYS A 61 -24.29 -33.55 -1.58
C LYS A 61 -23.56 -32.20 -1.63
N VAL A 62 -23.50 -31.56 -2.79
CA VAL A 62 -22.86 -30.23 -2.93
C VAL A 62 -23.59 -29.19 -2.07
N LYS A 63 -24.92 -29.15 -2.09
CA LYS A 63 -25.73 -28.27 -1.21
C LYS A 63 -25.41 -28.50 0.26
N HIS A 64 -25.36 -29.76 0.70
CA HIS A 64 -25.03 -30.09 2.08
C HIS A 64 -23.66 -29.54 2.49
N PHE A 65 -22.65 -29.69 1.64
CA PHE A 65 -21.31 -29.14 1.90
C PHE A 65 -21.30 -27.61 1.91
N LEU A 66 -22.00 -26.97 0.96
CA LEU A 66 -22.11 -25.51 0.92
C LEU A 66 -22.77 -24.99 2.19
N PHE A 67 -23.90 -25.57 2.60
CA PHE A 67 -24.62 -25.13 3.81
C PHE A 67 -23.83 -25.38 5.09
N ARG A 68 -23.01 -26.44 5.15
CA ARG A 68 -22.09 -26.66 6.28
C ARG A 68 -20.96 -25.64 6.34
N ALA A 69 -20.53 -25.13 5.18
CA ALA A 69 -19.41 -24.19 5.08
C ALA A 69 -19.83 -22.72 5.22
N ILE A 70 -21.13 -22.44 5.30
CA ILE A 70 -21.70 -21.10 5.30
C ILE A 70 -22.40 -20.84 6.63
N ASP A 71 -22.15 -19.68 7.23
CA ASP A 71 -22.83 -19.28 8.46
C ASP A 71 -24.32 -19.03 8.25
N ARG A 72 -25.12 -19.25 9.31
CA ARG A 72 -26.58 -19.14 9.27
C ARG A 72 -27.07 -17.78 8.75
N SER A 73 -26.39 -16.69 9.09
CA SER A 73 -26.70 -15.33 8.63
C SER A 73 -26.55 -15.17 7.11
N ILE A 74 -25.61 -15.89 6.52
CA ILE A 74 -25.35 -15.86 5.07
C ILE A 74 -26.35 -16.75 4.37
N PHE A 75 -26.64 -17.92 4.95
CA PHE A 75 -27.62 -18.88 4.47
C PHE A 75 -29.04 -18.28 4.38
N GLU A 76 -29.47 -17.54 5.40
CA GLU A 76 -30.79 -16.88 5.44
C GLU A 76 -30.95 -15.81 4.35
N GLN A 77 -29.85 -15.25 3.84
CA GLN A 77 -29.86 -14.25 2.77
C GLN A 77 -29.87 -14.84 1.35
N ILE A 78 -29.74 -16.17 1.21
CA ILE A 78 -29.85 -16.85 -0.09
C ILE A 78 -31.33 -17.14 -0.35
N LEU A 79 -31.91 -16.46 -1.34
CA LEU A 79 -33.33 -16.57 -1.68
C LEU A 79 -33.64 -17.80 -2.53
N ASP A 80 -32.80 -18.10 -3.53
CA ASP A 80 -32.98 -19.27 -4.40
C ASP A 80 -31.98 -20.37 -4.04
N ARG A 81 -32.53 -21.57 -3.76
CA ARG A 81 -31.80 -22.77 -3.32
C ARG A 81 -32.20 -24.00 -4.14
N SER A 82 -32.84 -23.79 -5.28
CA SER A 82 -33.32 -24.81 -6.21
C SER A 82 -32.21 -25.76 -6.64
N THR A 83 -31.01 -25.25 -6.95
CA THR A 83 -29.82 -26.04 -7.32
C THR A 83 -28.58 -25.56 -6.56
N SER A 84 -27.57 -26.44 -6.41
CA SER A 84 -26.28 -26.05 -5.79
C SER A 84 -25.59 -24.94 -6.58
N GLN A 85 -25.83 -24.88 -7.89
CA GLN A 85 -25.38 -23.81 -8.78
C GLN A 85 -26.02 -22.46 -8.41
N MET A 86 -27.33 -22.39 -8.20
CA MET A 86 -28.00 -21.14 -7.80
C MET A 86 -27.53 -20.64 -6.43
N VAL A 87 -27.28 -21.56 -5.50
CA VAL A 87 -26.68 -21.25 -4.19
C VAL A 87 -25.28 -20.67 -4.39
N TRP A 88 -24.44 -21.33 -5.18
CA TRP A 88 -23.08 -20.89 -5.51
C TRP A 88 -23.04 -19.53 -6.22
N ASP A 89 -23.92 -19.30 -7.19
CA ASP A 89 -24.02 -18.03 -7.91
C ASP A 89 -24.52 -16.91 -7.01
N SER A 90 -25.41 -17.20 -6.06
CA SER A 90 -25.85 -16.23 -5.06
C SER A 90 -24.73 -15.87 -4.07
N LEU A 91 -23.91 -16.86 -3.64
CA LEU A 91 -22.68 -16.60 -2.91
C LEU A 91 -21.70 -15.76 -3.73
N LYS A 92 -21.50 -16.11 -5.00
CA LYS A 92 -20.62 -15.37 -5.91
C LYS A 92 -21.12 -13.95 -6.16
N ARG A 93 -22.42 -13.71 -6.21
CA ARG A 93 -22.99 -12.36 -6.36
C ARG A 93 -22.79 -11.53 -5.10
N LYS A 94 -23.03 -12.13 -3.94
CA LYS A 94 -22.91 -11.48 -2.62
C LYS A 94 -21.45 -11.21 -2.24
N TYR A 95 -20.54 -12.14 -2.52
CA TYR A 95 -19.11 -12.06 -2.19
C TYR A 95 -18.22 -11.70 -3.37
N GLY A 96 -18.71 -11.72 -4.61
CA GLY A 96 -18.03 -11.17 -5.79
C GLY A 96 -17.97 -9.65 -5.79
N GLY A 97 -18.68 -8.99 -4.86
CA GLY A 97 -18.40 -7.62 -4.46
C GLY A 97 -16.99 -7.43 -3.90
N ASN A 98 -16.33 -8.49 -3.42
CA ASN A 98 -14.96 -8.42 -2.94
C ASN A 98 -13.97 -8.09 -4.08
N ASP A 99 -14.23 -8.50 -5.32
CA ASP A 99 -13.37 -8.12 -6.45
C ASP A 99 -13.56 -6.65 -6.85
N ARG A 100 -14.80 -6.13 -6.76
CA ARG A 100 -15.06 -4.70 -6.96
C ARG A 100 -14.43 -3.86 -5.86
N VAL A 101 -14.55 -4.29 -4.61
CA VAL A 101 -13.94 -3.63 -3.44
C VAL A 101 -12.41 -3.70 -3.52
N LYS A 102 -11.82 -4.86 -3.85
CA LYS A 102 -10.38 -5.01 -4.08
C LYS A 102 -9.90 -4.10 -5.20
N LYS A 103 -10.61 -4.04 -6.34
CA LYS A 103 -10.28 -3.10 -7.43
C LYS A 103 -10.36 -1.65 -6.98
N SER A 104 -11.39 -1.29 -6.22
CA SER A 104 -11.53 0.07 -5.67
C SER A 104 -10.41 0.40 -4.68
N MET A 105 -10.06 -0.53 -3.79
CA MET A 105 -8.97 -0.37 -2.82
C MET A 105 -7.63 -0.23 -3.53
N LEU A 106 -7.38 -1.08 -4.53
CA LEU A 106 -6.18 -1.05 -5.34
C LEU A 106 -6.07 0.26 -6.13
N ASN A 107 -7.18 0.76 -6.71
CA ASN A 107 -7.21 2.07 -7.36
C ASN A 107 -6.95 3.22 -6.37
N ALA A 108 -7.44 3.14 -5.12
CA ALA A 108 -7.12 4.11 -4.09
C ALA A 108 -5.64 4.10 -3.74
N LEU A 109 -5.03 2.91 -3.62
CA LEU A 109 -3.59 2.75 -3.37
C LEU A 109 -2.74 3.26 -4.55
N ARG A 110 -3.17 3.06 -5.79
CA ARG A 110 -2.49 3.64 -6.97
C ARG A 110 -2.48 5.15 -6.91
N ARG A 111 -3.61 5.76 -6.60
CA ARG A 111 -3.72 7.21 -6.43
C ARG A 111 -2.83 7.71 -5.28
N GLU A 112 -2.83 7.00 -4.15
CA GLU A 112 -1.96 7.30 -3.02
C GLU A 112 -0.49 7.24 -3.45
N PHE A 113 -0.09 6.20 -4.18
CA PHE A 113 1.27 6.04 -4.71
C PHE A 113 1.65 7.12 -5.73
N GLU A 114 0.74 7.51 -6.62
CA GLU A 114 0.96 8.57 -7.61
C GLU A 114 1.16 9.94 -6.94
N LEU A 115 0.36 10.26 -5.93
CA LEU A 115 0.44 11.53 -5.18
C LEU A 115 1.54 11.54 -4.11
N LEU A 116 2.18 10.40 -3.83
CA LEU A 116 3.20 10.31 -2.81
C LEU A 116 4.45 11.08 -3.24
N GLU A 117 4.81 12.10 -2.47
CA GLU A 117 5.96 12.97 -2.71
C GLU A 117 6.75 13.19 -1.42
N MET A 118 8.03 13.53 -1.54
CA MET A 118 8.84 13.82 -0.39
C MET A 118 8.50 15.21 0.18
N THR A 119 8.26 15.33 1.48
CA THR A 119 8.05 16.62 2.15
C THR A 119 9.38 17.27 2.55
N GLU A 120 9.38 18.58 2.81
CA GLU A 120 10.62 19.33 3.12
C GLU A 120 11.23 18.98 4.49
N ILE A 121 10.41 18.51 5.43
CA ILE A 121 10.79 18.33 6.84
C ILE A 121 11.16 16.88 7.15
N GLU A 122 10.73 15.93 6.31
CA GLU A 122 10.95 14.51 6.54
C GLU A 122 12.36 14.06 6.16
N THR A 123 12.83 13.02 6.84
CA THR A 123 14.09 12.35 6.51
C THR A 123 13.92 11.37 5.35
N ILE A 124 15.04 11.02 4.69
CA ILE A 124 15.00 10.04 3.58
C ILE A 124 14.49 8.69 4.09
N THR A 125 14.90 8.27 5.29
CA THR A 125 14.44 7.02 5.89
C THR A 125 12.93 6.98 6.13
N GLU A 126 12.34 8.09 6.59
CA GLU A 126 10.89 8.19 6.79
C GLU A 126 10.14 8.16 5.46
N TYR A 127 10.66 8.88 4.46
CA TYR A 127 10.11 8.88 3.12
C TYR A 127 10.08 7.47 2.50
N PHE A 128 11.22 6.76 2.53
CA PHE A 128 11.32 5.38 2.04
C PHE A 128 10.35 4.45 2.75
N ALA A 129 10.21 4.57 4.08
CA ALA A 129 9.27 3.76 4.84
C ALA A 129 7.82 3.93 4.36
N ARG A 130 7.40 5.17 4.04
CA ARG A 130 6.04 5.43 3.49
C ARG A 130 5.86 4.85 2.10
N VAL A 131 6.84 5.06 1.20
CA VAL A 131 6.81 4.49 -0.16
C VAL A 131 6.66 2.97 -0.08
N MET A 132 7.48 2.33 0.76
CA MET A 132 7.46 0.88 0.96
C MET A 132 6.14 0.39 1.57
N ALA A 133 5.57 1.14 2.51
CA ALA A 133 4.27 0.81 3.08
C ALA A 133 3.16 0.76 2.01
N VAL A 134 3.11 1.75 1.10
CA VAL A 134 2.14 1.78 0.00
C VAL A 134 2.42 0.68 -1.03
N ALA A 135 3.67 0.51 -1.44
CA ALA A 135 4.08 -0.54 -2.38
C ALA A 135 3.75 -1.96 -1.87
N ASN A 136 3.98 -2.21 -0.58
CA ASN A 136 3.63 -3.48 0.05
C ASN A 136 2.12 -3.70 0.12
N LYS A 137 1.32 -2.66 0.42
CA LYS A 137 -0.15 -2.73 0.36
C LYS A 137 -0.63 -3.05 -1.07
N MET A 138 -0.01 -2.48 -2.10
CA MET A 138 -0.36 -2.76 -3.50
C MET A 138 -0.04 -4.22 -3.86
N ARG A 139 1.15 -4.69 -3.46
CA ARG A 139 1.59 -6.08 -3.66
C ARG A 139 0.66 -7.09 -2.98
N SER A 140 0.24 -6.81 -1.74
CA SER A 140 -0.72 -7.67 -1.02
C SER A 140 -2.11 -7.69 -1.64
N ASN A 141 -2.49 -6.65 -2.39
CA ASN A 141 -3.75 -6.59 -3.14
C ASN A 141 -3.64 -7.20 -4.55
N GLY A 142 -2.51 -7.83 -4.88
CA GLY A 142 -2.32 -8.58 -6.13
C GLY A 142 -1.74 -7.75 -7.27
N GLU A 143 -1.23 -6.54 -7.02
CA GLU A 143 -0.55 -5.75 -8.05
C GLU A 143 0.95 -6.11 -8.13
N LEU A 144 1.46 -6.23 -9.35
CA LEU A 144 2.89 -6.42 -9.56
C LEU A 144 3.61 -5.08 -9.32
N MET A 145 4.41 -5.03 -8.26
CA MET A 145 5.24 -3.87 -7.91
C MET A 145 6.72 -4.28 -7.94
N PRO A 146 7.38 -4.20 -9.11
CA PRO A 146 8.80 -4.46 -9.22
C PRO A 146 9.60 -3.32 -8.57
N ASP A 147 10.80 -3.63 -8.12
CA ASP A 147 11.65 -2.67 -7.41
C ASP A 147 12.04 -1.48 -8.30
N SER A 148 12.22 -1.70 -9.61
CA SER A 148 12.47 -0.64 -10.60
C SER A 148 11.39 0.46 -10.58
N LYS A 149 10.11 0.07 -10.50
CA LYS A 149 8.99 1.02 -10.43
C LYS A 149 9.00 1.83 -9.14
N VAL A 150 9.44 1.24 -8.04
CA VAL A 150 9.57 1.93 -6.74
C VAL A 150 10.78 2.88 -6.75
N VAL A 151 11.91 2.44 -7.31
CA VAL A 151 13.12 3.24 -7.49
C VAL A 151 12.85 4.47 -8.36
N GLU A 152 12.24 4.28 -9.54
CA GLU A 152 11.85 5.40 -10.42
C GLU A 152 10.91 6.37 -9.72
N LYS A 153 9.93 5.85 -8.95
CA LYS A 153 9.02 6.69 -8.18
C LYS A 153 9.79 7.57 -7.21
N ILE A 154 10.68 6.97 -6.40
CA ILE A 154 11.49 7.69 -5.42
C ILE A 154 12.31 8.78 -6.10
N LEU A 155 13.07 8.45 -7.14
CA LEU A 155 13.93 9.40 -7.85
C LEU A 155 13.15 10.59 -8.41
N ARG A 156 11.94 10.37 -8.95
CA ARG A 156 11.08 11.42 -9.51
C ARG A 156 10.44 12.33 -8.47
N THR A 157 10.22 11.87 -7.24
CA THR A 157 9.46 12.61 -6.22
C THR A 157 10.27 13.02 -4.99
N LEU A 158 11.60 12.90 -5.06
CA LEU A 158 12.51 13.52 -4.10
C LEU A 158 12.45 15.05 -4.19
N THR A 159 12.74 15.72 -3.08
CA THR A 159 12.79 17.18 -3.04
C THR A 159 13.95 17.75 -3.87
N PRO A 160 13.87 19.02 -4.33
CA PRO A 160 14.91 19.63 -5.16
C PRO A 160 16.31 19.70 -4.52
N CYS A 161 16.41 19.56 -3.20
CA CYS A 161 17.68 19.47 -2.48
C CYS A 161 18.52 18.24 -2.89
N PHE A 162 17.87 17.20 -3.43
CA PHE A 162 18.52 15.97 -3.88
C PHE A 162 18.72 15.90 -5.40
N THR A 163 18.35 16.92 -6.17
CA THR A 163 18.43 16.91 -7.64
C THR A 163 19.83 16.53 -8.14
N TYR A 164 20.89 17.04 -7.51
CA TYR A 164 22.27 16.72 -7.92
C TYR A 164 22.61 15.23 -7.79
N ILE A 165 22.23 14.59 -6.68
CA ILE A 165 22.48 13.16 -6.49
C ILE A 165 21.57 12.30 -7.37
N VAL A 166 20.32 12.73 -7.61
CA VAL A 166 19.40 12.06 -8.54
C VAL A 166 20.02 12.01 -9.94
N VAL A 167 20.46 13.15 -10.48
CA VAL A 167 21.11 13.21 -11.81
C VAL A 167 22.36 12.32 -11.84
N SER A 168 23.18 12.38 -10.80
CA SER A 168 24.39 11.54 -10.72
C SER A 168 24.07 10.04 -10.74
N ILE A 169 22.99 9.62 -10.07
CA ILE A 169 22.54 8.22 -10.07
C ILE A 169 21.97 7.83 -11.43
N GLU A 170 21.15 8.68 -12.04
CA GLU A 170 20.56 8.45 -13.37
C GLU A 170 21.62 8.35 -14.48
N GLU A 171 22.74 9.09 -14.36
CA GLU A 171 23.83 9.03 -15.32
C GLU A 171 24.79 7.84 -15.10
N SER A 172 24.99 7.43 -13.83
CA SER A 172 26.03 6.46 -13.48
C SER A 172 25.53 5.02 -13.28
N LYS A 173 24.23 4.83 -13.04
CA LYS A 173 23.65 3.53 -12.72
C LYS A 173 22.43 3.24 -13.58
N ASP A 174 22.21 1.95 -13.84
CA ASP A 174 21.00 1.48 -14.47
C ASP A 174 19.86 1.40 -13.43
N THR A 175 18.86 2.26 -13.59
CA THR A 175 17.70 2.36 -12.68
C THR A 175 16.77 1.16 -12.79
N GLU A 176 16.85 0.37 -13.87
CA GLU A 176 16.02 -0.82 -14.05
C GLU A 176 16.51 -2.01 -13.21
N THR A 177 17.81 -2.07 -12.91
CA THR A 177 18.45 -3.18 -12.19
C THR A 177 18.83 -2.84 -10.74
N MET A 178 18.81 -1.56 -10.38
CA MET A 178 19.16 -1.10 -9.04
C MET A 178 18.14 -1.55 -7.97
N SER A 179 18.65 -2.01 -6.82
CA SER A 179 17.81 -2.37 -5.67
C SER A 179 17.39 -1.15 -4.84
N ILE A 180 16.26 -1.27 -4.12
CA ILE A 180 15.76 -0.20 -3.24
C ILE A 180 16.76 0.09 -2.10
N ASP A 181 17.39 -0.94 -1.54
CA ASP A 181 18.35 -0.81 -0.43
C ASP A 181 19.63 -0.07 -0.87
N GLU A 182 20.09 -0.33 -2.10
CA GLU A 182 21.25 0.36 -2.67
C GLU A 182 20.95 1.85 -2.89
N LEU A 183 19.77 2.17 -3.44
CA LEU A 183 19.32 3.56 -3.60
C LEU A 183 19.24 4.26 -2.23
N GLN A 184 18.61 3.62 -1.25
CA GLN A 184 18.44 4.17 0.09
C GLN A 184 19.80 4.47 0.73
N SER A 185 20.75 3.53 0.63
CA SER A 185 22.09 3.68 1.17
C SER A 185 22.84 4.87 0.55
N SER A 186 22.74 5.05 -0.77
CA SER A 186 23.34 6.19 -1.48
C SER A 186 22.78 7.53 -1.01
N LEU A 187 21.46 7.61 -0.89
CA LEU A 187 20.76 8.84 -0.50
C LEU A 187 21.00 9.22 0.96
N VAL A 188 20.99 8.25 1.88
CA VAL A 188 21.25 8.49 3.32
C VAL A 188 22.66 9.02 3.56
N VAL A 189 23.66 8.50 2.84
CA VAL A 189 25.05 9.03 2.93
C VAL A 189 25.10 10.49 2.50
N HIS A 190 24.33 10.89 1.50
CA HIS A 190 24.25 12.27 1.05
C HIS A 190 23.52 13.16 2.07
N GLU A 191 22.44 12.69 2.68
CA GLU A 191 21.73 13.40 3.75
C GLU A 191 22.66 13.75 4.92
N GLN A 192 23.49 12.81 5.34
CA GLN A 192 24.45 13.00 6.44
C GLN A 192 25.53 14.04 6.09
N LYS A 193 25.99 14.06 4.84
CA LYS A 193 26.96 15.06 4.37
C LYS A 193 26.32 16.46 4.29
N PHE A 194 25.08 16.55 3.82
CA PHE A 194 24.35 17.81 3.75
C PHE A 194 24.08 18.41 5.14
N LYS A 195 23.64 17.60 6.12
CA LYS A 195 23.43 18.05 7.51
C LYS A 195 24.69 18.63 8.14
N LYS A 196 25.88 18.06 7.86
CA LYS A 196 27.17 18.61 8.32
C LYS A 196 27.49 19.97 7.72
N VAL A 197 27.21 20.16 6.43
CA VAL A 197 27.47 21.44 5.74
C VAL A 197 26.62 22.58 6.31
N TYR A 198 25.36 22.33 6.67
CA TYR A 198 24.52 23.36 7.33
C TYR A 198 25.00 23.70 8.74
N GLN A 199 25.45 22.72 9.53
CA GLN A 199 26.00 22.96 10.87
C GLN A 199 27.33 23.71 10.84
N ASP A 200 28.23 23.38 9.89
CA ASP A 200 29.50 24.10 9.72
C ASP A 200 29.27 25.53 9.21
N ASN A 201 28.32 25.75 8.30
CA ASN A 201 28.00 27.09 7.78
C ASN A 201 27.39 28.00 8.86
N GLU A 202 26.53 27.49 9.76
CA GLU A 202 26.03 28.26 10.90
C GLU A 202 27.14 28.63 11.89
N GLN A 203 28.11 27.73 12.12
CA GLN A 203 29.26 28.02 12.98
C GLN A 203 30.21 29.06 12.35
N VAL A 204 30.38 29.06 11.02
CA VAL A 204 31.20 30.06 10.33
C VAL A 204 30.53 31.44 10.37
N LEU A 205 29.23 31.54 10.09
CA LEU A 205 28.47 32.80 10.11
C LEU A 205 28.42 33.44 11.51
N THR A 206 28.34 32.62 12.57
CA THR A 206 28.40 33.10 13.96
C THR A 206 29.82 33.51 14.38
N SER A 207 30.86 32.89 13.82
CA SER A 207 32.26 33.26 14.08
C SER A 207 32.71 34.55 13.38
N GLU A 208 32.21 34.85 12.18
CA GLU A 208 32.46 36.12 11.49
C GLU A 208 31.71 37.31 12.14
N SER A 209 30.53 37.06 12.72
CA SER A 209 29.78 38.07 13.48
C SER A 209 30.50 38.55 14.75
N SER A 210 31.48 37.78 15.23
CA SER A 210 32.18 38.03 16.50
C SER A 210 33.61 38.58 16.33
N ARG A 211 34.10 38.78 15.10
CA ARG A 211 35.46 39.28 14.85
C ARG A 211 35.45 40.63 14.12
N GLY A 212 35.30 41.70 14.91
CA GLY A 212 36.04 42.94 14.66
C GLY A 212 35.22 44.19 14.31
N ARG A 213 34.53 44.78 15.30
CA ARG A 213 34.17 46.21 15.29
C ARG A 213 34.52 46.89 16.61
N GLY A 214 35.49 47.81 16.54
CA GLY A 214 35.80 48.84 17.54
C GLY A 214 36.76 48.38 18.65
N ARG A 215 37.71 49.17 19.15
CA ARG A 215 37.75 50.64 19.21
C ARG A 215 39.19 51.09 19.58
N GLY A 216 40.00 51.46 18.59
CA GLY A 216 41.26 52.16 18.83
C GLY A 216 40.98 53.60 19.27
N THR A 217 41.08 53.87 20.58
CA THR A 217 40.89 55.21 21.14
C THR A 217 42.24 55.75 21.63
N TYR A 218 43.11 56.16 20.69
CA TYR A 218 44.27 56.98 21.03
C TYR A 218 43.84 58.45 21.16
N ARG A 219 43.45 58.84 22.38
CA ARG A 219 43.43 60.25 22.81
C ARG A 219 43.86 60.34 24.28
N GLY A 220 45.16 60.51 24.48
CA GLY A 220 45.75 60.89 25.77
C GLY A 220 46.60 62.15 25.61
N ARG A 221 45.96 63.32 25.65
CA ARG A 221 46.62 64.60 25.96
C ARG A 221 46.69 64.71 27.48
N GLY A 222 47.88 64.67 28.06
CA GLY A 222 48.10 64.90 29.50
C GLY A 222 49.37 65.71 29.73
N ARG A 223 49.21 67.02 29.93
CA ARG A 223 50.26 67.95 30.36
C ARG A 223 50.54 67.72 31.85
N GLY A 224 51.76 67.31 32.20
CA GLY A 224 52.25 67.27 33.58
C GLY A 224 53.28 68.36 33.81
N ARG A 225 52.81 69.53 34.25
CA ARG A 225 53.65 70.60 34.82
C ARG A 225 54.16 70.15 36.20
N GLY A 226 55.43 70.39 36.47
CA GLY A 226 56.01 70.23 37.79
C GLY A 226 55.31 71.06 38.85
N ARG A 227 55.38 70.61 40.10
CA ARG A 227 55.21 71.47 41.27
C ARG A 227 55.99 70.92 42.46
N GLN A 228 56.93 71.77 42.86
CA GLN A 228 57.68 71.82 44.10
C GLN A 228 56.77 72.27 45.25
N PHE A 229 57.11 71.86 46.49
CA PHE A 229 56.70 72.42 47.80
C PHE A 229 55.19 72.43 48.14
N SER A 230 54.72 72.26 49.37
CA SER A 230 55.23 71.78 50.66
C SER A 230 54.06 71.92 51.65
N LEU A 231 54.05 71.05 52.67
CA LEU A 231 53.54 71.28 54.04
C LEU A 231 52.03 71.25 54.35
N LYS A 232 51.81 70.65 55.53
CA LYS A 232 50.66 70.67 56.46
C LYS A 232 49.48 69.78 56.06
N ALA A 233 49.39 68.58 56.63
CA ALA A 233 49.00 68.25 58.01
C ALA A 233 47.50 68.41 58.27
N THR A 234 46.98 67.31 58.82
CA THR A 234 45.84 67.20 59.73
C THR A 234 44.52 66.72 59.12
N VAL A 235 44.23 65.49 59.53
CA VAL A 235 43.03 64.65 59.38
C VAL A 235 41.80 65.38 59.94
N PRO A 236 40.58 65.11 59.42
CA PRO A 236 39.71 64.21 60.18
C PRO A 236 38.91 63.23 59.30
N PRO A 237 38.36 62.16 59.89
CA PRO A 237 37.75 61.08 59.15
C PRO A 237 36.22 60.99 59.37
N LEU A 238 35.62 60.04 58.65
CA LEU A 238 34.37 59.32 58.94
C LEU A 238 33.03 60.03 58.77
N GLY A 239 32.11 59.26 58.19
CA GLY A 239 30.71 59.22 58.60
C GLY A 239 29.76 59.85 57.59
N THR A 240 29.19 59.12 56.62
CA THR A 240 28.06 58.17 56.70
C THR A 240 26.67 58.80 56.80
N PHE A 241 25.72 58.13 56.12
CA PHE A 241 24.25 58.18 56.20
C PHE A 241 23.55 59.23 55.33
N SER A 242 22.85 58.80 54.25
CA SER A 242 21.44 58.30 54.21
C SER A 242 20.46 59.46 54.17
N VAL A 243 19.39 59.51 53.38
CA VAL A 243 18.70 58.60 52.44
C VAL A 243 18.38 59.42 51.19
#